data_AF-A0A955KIE6-F1
#
_entry.id   AF-A0A955KIE6-F1
#
_cell.length_a   1.000
_cell.length_b   1.000
_cell.length_c   1.000
_cell.angle_alpha   90.00
_cell.angle_beta   90.00
_cell.angle_gamma   90.00
#
_symmetry.space_group_name_H-M   'P 1'
#
loop_
_entity.id
_entity.type
_entity.pdbx_description
1 polymer ?
#
loop_
_entity_poly.entity_id
_entity_poly.type
_entity_poly.pdbx_seq_one_letter_code
_entity_poly.pdbx_strand_id
1 'polypeptide(L)'
;MTKPSKPNIAFVLGLGLSLLIGNTLNGNISYWLNNHFSTLNNEPDHEEVHVHSDFALYINDKQIHFTDDKYQSTTNHVLLEDMHLHDNDDEVIHRHADGITLVQFLASLGYTLTEDCLTNDTGEEFCTDEDHVLALYVNGEKISPLNNYINQEEDQILLYYGAPDSPNLNTYLKSVTENACIFSGTCPEKGLPPPESCGLTCEI
;
A
#
# COMPACT_ATOMS: atom_id res chain seq x y z
N MET A 1 -43.42 34.21 -36.59
CA MET A 1 -43.61 34.23 -38.05
C MET A 1 -42.56 35.18 -38.60
N THR A 2 -41.54 34.86 -39.39
CA THR A 2 -41.24 33.80 -40.36
C THR A 2 -39.73 33.87 -40.66
N LYS A 3 -39.00 32.74 -40.68
CA LYS A 3 -37.81 32.53 -41.54
C LYS A 3 -38.33 32.32 -42.99
N PRO A 4 -37.54 32.26 -44.10
CA PRO A 4 -36.08 32.24 -44.27
C PRO A 4 -35.54 32.98 -45.52
N SER A 5 -34.22 32.92 -45.78
CA SER A 5 -33.69 32.43 -47.07
C SER A 5 -32.15 32.44 -47.10
N LYS A 6 -31.56 31.33 -47.57
CA LYS A 6 -30.29 31.27 -48.30
C LYS A 6 -30.65 30.84 -49.73
N PRO A 7 -29.93 31.31 -50.76
CA PRO A 7 -29.27 30.36 -51.69
C PRO A 7 -27.88 30.83 -52.16
N ASN A 8 -26.91 29.91 -52.27
CA ASN A 8 -26.29 29.31 -53.49
C ASN A 8 -24.97 30.00 -53.90
N ILE A 9 -23.82 29.35 -53.65
CA ILE A 9 -23.03 28.52 -54.60
C ILE A 9 -22.56 29.29 -55.84
N ALA A 10 -21.25 29.56 -55.88
CA ALA A 10 -20.50 29.72 -57.12
C ALA A 10 -19.13 29.04 -56.96
N PHE A 11 -18.90 28.04 -57.81
CA PHE A 11 -17.70 27.25 -57.97
C PHE A 11 -16.91 27.88 -59.12
N VAL A 12 -15.63 28.24 -58.92
CA VAL A 12 -14.71 28.51 -60.03
C VAL A 12 -13.37 27.85 -59.74
N LEU A 13 -13.04 26.94 -60.65
CA LEU A 13 -11.80 26.17 -60.80
C LEU A 13 -10.61 27.07 -61.16
N GLY A 14 -9.41 26.69 -60.71
CA GLY A 14 -8.18 27.35 -61.18
C GLY A 14 -6.88 26.75 -60.66
N LEU A 15 -6.51 25.58 -61.21
CA LEU A 15 -5.15 25.12 -61.54
C LEU A 15 -3.95 25.49 -60.63
N GLY A 16 -3.45 24.46 -59.94
CA GLY A 16 -2.11 23.94 -60.13
C GLY A 16 -0.91 24.86 -59.86
N LEU A 17 -0.28 24.68 -58.70
CA LEU A 17 1.17 24.67 -58.63
C LEU A 17 1.63 23.52 -57.73
N SER A 18 2.12 22.47 -58.38
CA SER A 18 2.88 21.39 -57.80
C SER A 18 4.13 21.92 -57.08
N LEU A 19 4.22 21.70 -55.77
CA LEU A 19 5.47 21.72 -55.03
C LEU A 19 5.74 20.31 -54.53
N LEU A 20 6.47 19.56 -55.37
CA LEU A 20 7.28 18.43 -54.95
C LEU A 20 8.36 18.97 -54.02
N ILE A 21 8.23 18.72 -52.73
CA ILE A 21 9.37 18.53 -51.85
C ILE A 21 9.10 17.22 -51.12
N GLY A 22 9.64 16.13 -51.67
CA GLY A 22 9.88 14.95 -50.87
C GLY A 22 11.03 15.24 -49.91
N ASN A 23 10.87 14.89 -48.65
CA ASN A 23 11.75 13.95 -47.97
C ASN A 23 11.40 13.84 -46.49
N THR A 24 11.31 12.57 -46.06
CA THR A 24 11.75 12.05 -44.76
C THR A 24 11.26 12.80 -43.52
N LEU A 25 10.24 12.28 -42.83
CA LEU A 25 10.10 12.40 -41.37
C LEU A 25 9.04 11.43 -40.80
N ASN A 26 8.90 10.22 -41.35
CA ASN A 26 8.03 9.17 -40.76
C ASN A 26 8.71 8.36 -39.63
N GLY A 27 9.89 8.78 -39.16
CA GLY A 27 10.64 8.08 -38.10
C GLY A 27 10.65 8.76 -36.73
N ASN A 28 10.23 10.04 -36.62
CA ASN A 28 10.43 10.82 -35.41
C ASN A 28 9.15 11.26 -34.69
N ILE A 29 7.97 11.12 -35.30
CA ILE A 29 6.70 11.43 -34.62
C ILE A 29 6.32 10.31 -33.64
N SER A 30 6.60 9.05 -33.99
CA SER A 30 6.39 7.91 -33.08
C SER A 30 7.32 7.95 -31.87
N TYR A 31 8.58 8.36 -32.04
CA TYR A 31 9.52 8.49 -30.93
C TYR A 31 9.17 9.66 -29.99
N TRP A 32 8.69 10.79 -30.54
CA TRP A 32 8.31 11.95 -29.73
C TRP A 32 6.96 11.75 -29.02
N LEU A 33 6.00 11.04 -29.62
CA LEU A 33 4.73 10.69 -28.95
C LEU A 33 4.92 9.64 -27.85
N ASN A 34 5.79 8.64 -28.07
CA ASN A 34 6.07 7.62 -27.05
C ASN A 34 6.79 8.22 -25.84
N ASN A 35 7.73 9.15 -26.03
CA ASN A 35 8.42 9.80 -24.91
C ASN A 35 7.65 10.94 -24.23
N HIS A 36 6.54 11.42 -24.81
CA HIS A 36 5.73 12.49 -24.20
C HIS A 36 4.45 11.97 -23.52
N PHE A 37 4.14 10.68 -23.65
CA PHE A 37 3.05 10.02 -22.92
C PHE A 37 3.52 9.26 -21.68
N SER A 38 4.83 9.23 -21.40
CA SER A 38 5.40 8.59 -20.20
C SER A 38 5.51 9.53 -18.99
N THR A 39 4.95 10.74 -19.06
CA THR A 39 5.05 11.75 -17.98
C THR A 39 3.70 12.18 -17.41
N LEU A 40 2.68 11.31 -17.47
CA LEU A 40 1.35 11.58 -16.88
C LEU A 40 1.01 10.70 -15.66
N ASN A 41 1.87 9.75 -15.30
CA ASN A 41 1.73 8.98 -14.07
C ASN A 41 2.92 9.31 -13.16
N ASN A 42 2.87 10.47 -12.50
CA ASN A 42 3.73 10.74 -11.34
C ASN A 42 3.09 10.06 -10.13
N GLU A 43 3.00 8.75 -10.16
CA GLU A 43 2.94 7.95 -8.93
C GLU A 43 4.39 7.85 -8.45
N PRO A 44 4.69 8.04 -7.15
CA PRO A 44 6.04 7.84 -6.67
C PRO A 44 6.50 6.44 -7.06
N ASP A 45 7.54 6.36 -7.89
CA ASP A 45 8.23 5.13 -8.24
C ASP A 45 8.94 4.63 -6.97
N HIS A 46 8.21 3.88 -6.15
CA HIS A 46 8.77 3.22 -4.98
C HIS A 46 9.66 2.08 -5.47
N GLU A 47 10.85 1.92 -4.89
CA GLU A 47 11.69 0.76 -5.18
C GLU A 47 10.92 -0.50 -4.79
N GLU A 48 10.75 -1.42 -5.74
CA GLU A 48 10.04 -2.69 -5.52
C GLU A 48 10.83 -3.54 -4.51
N VAL A 49 10.14 -3.95 -3.45
CA VAL A 49 10.66 -4.88 -2.43
C VAL A 49 9.68 -6.02 -2.27
N HIS A 50 10.07 -7.10 -1.60
CA HIS A 50 9.16 -8.18 -1.28
C HIS A 50 9.42 -8.60 0.17
N VAL A 51 8.64 -8.04 1.08
CA VAL A 51 8.89 -8.10 2.53
C VAL A 51 7.71 -8.68 3.29
N HIS A 52 7.97 -9.68 4.13
CA HIS A 52 7.00 -10.26 5.06
C HIS A 52 7.37 -9.95 6.50
N SER A 53 6.39 -9.60 7.34
CA SER A 53 6.61 -9.38 8.79
C SER A 53 5.38 -9.78 9.59
N ASP A 54 5.58 -10.32 10.79
CA ASP A 54 4.51 -10.70 11.70
C ASP A 54 4.00 -9.49 12.50
N PHE A 55 2.69 -9.40 12.74
CA PHE A 55 2.04 -8.24 13.33
C PHE A 55 0.95 -8.65 14.33
N ALA A 56 0.90 -7.93 15.45
CA ALA A 56 -0.23 -7.96 16.36
C ALA A 56 -0.53 -6.57 16.93
N LEU A 57 -1.82 -6.31 17.16
CA LEU A 57 -2.31 -5.16 17.91
C LEU A 57 -2.99 -5.62 19.20
N TYR A 58 -2.54 -5.08 20.33
CA TYR A 58 -3.20 -5.27 21.62
C TYR A 58 -3.69 -3.94 22.18
N ILE A 59 -4.97 -3.89 22.56
CA ILE A 59 -5.59 -2.75 23.24
C ILE A 59 -6.20 -3.26 24.55
N ASN A 60 -5.72 -2.75 25.69
CA ASN A 60 -6.21 -3.10 27.02
C ASN A 60 -6.34 -4.62 27.23
N ASP A 61 -5.23 -5.33 27.07
CA ASP A 61 -5.08 -6.78 27.22
C ASP A 61 -5.92 -7.63 26.23
N LYS A 62 -6.54 -7.00 25.22
CA LYS A 62 -7.30 -7.68 24.16
C LYS A 62 -6.56 -7.58 22.84
N GLN A 63 -6.32 -8.73 22.20
CA GLN A 63 -5.84 -8.78 20.82
C GLN A 63 -6.93 -8.29 19.87
N ILE A 64 -6.57 -7.41 18.96
CA ILE A 64 -7.39 -6.99 17.84
C ILE A 64 -7.05 -7.88 16.65
N HIS A 65 -8.07 -8.52 16.11
CA HIS A 65 -7.97 -9.35 14.92
C HIS A 65 -8.48 -8.58 13.71
N PHE A 66 -7.82 -8.76 12.57
CA PHE A 66 -8.17 -8.10 11.31
C PHE A 66 -8.79 -9.09 10.30
N THR A 67 -9.45 -10.13 10.79
CA THR A 67 -10.05 -11.20 9.97
C THR A 67 -11.28 -10.78 9.15
N ASP A 68 -11.88 -9.63 9.44
CA ASP A 68 -13.05 -9.14 8.68
C ASP A 68 -12.65 -8.69 7.26
N ASP A 69 -13.47 -8.99 6.24
CA ASP A 69 -13.22 -8.65 4.82
C ASP A 69 -12.83 -7.19 4.57
N LYS A 70 -13.30 -6.25 5.40
CA LYS A 70 -12.98 -4.82 5.29
C LYS A 70 -11.50 -4.49 5.51
N TYR A 71 -10.74 -5.40 6.10
CA TYR A 71 -9.30 -5.27 6.34
C TYR A 71 -8.45 -6.07 5.36
N GLN A 72 -9.09 -6.84 4.48
CA GLN A 72 -8.41 -7.77 3.60
C GLN A 72 -8.38 -7.24 2.17
N SER A 73 -7.19 -7.16 1.59
CA SER A 73 -7.03 -6.86 0.17
C SER A 73 -7.38 -8.07 -0.68
N THR A 74 -8.11 -7.86 -1.77
CA THR A 74 -8.44 -8.88 -2.77
C THR A 74 -8.17 -8.35 -4.17
N THR A 75 -8.16 -9.23 -5.18
CA THR A 75 -8.02 -8.83 -6.59
C THR A 75 -9.04 -7.77 -7.05
N ASN A 76 -10.22 -7.73 -6.42
CA ASN A 76 -11.29 -6.78 -6.77
C ASN A 76 -11.39 -5.58 -5.83
N HIS A 77 -10.63 -5.57 -4.74
CA HIS A 77 -10.66 -4.54 -3.71
C HIS A 77 -9.30 -4.45 -3.03
N VAL A 78 -8.47 -3.52 -3.48
CA VAL A 78 -7.15 -3.25 -2.91
C VAL A 78 -7.27 -2.09 -1.93
N LEU A 79 -6.85 -2.30 -0.68
CA LEU A 79 -6.85 -1.25 0.35
C LEU A 79 -5.63 -0.33 0.23
N LEU A 80 -4.46 -0.95 0.09
CA LEU A 80 -3.18 -0.32 -0.18
C LEU A 80 -2.36 -1.28 -1.03
N GLU A 81 -2.02 -0.85 -2.24
CA GLU A 81 -1.39 -1.70 -3.26
C GLU A 81 -0.02 -2.20 -2.80
N ASP A 82 0.76 -1.31 -2.18
CA ASP A 82 2.15 -1.57 -1.81
C ASP A 82 2.33 -2.26 -0.46
N MET A 83 1.28 -2.39 0.36
CA MET A 83 1.38 -3.00 1.69
C MET A 83 0.01 -3.44 2.22
N HIS A 84 -0.17 -4.72 2.55
CA HIS A 84 -1.43 -5.28 3.05
C HIS A 84 -1.23 -6.56 3.87
N LEU A 85 -2.31 -7.09 4.44
CA LEU A 85 -2.32 -8.40 5.12
C LEU A 85 -2.25 -9.53 4.08
N HIS A 86 -1.43 -10.54 4.36
CA HIS A 86 -1.10 -11.60 3.39
C HIS A 86 -2.26 -12.60 3.22
N ASP A 87 -2.90 -12.66 2.05
CA ASP A 87 -3.87 -13.72 1.67
C ASP A 87 -4.96 -14.09 2.71
N ASN A 88 -5.49 -13.10 3.46
CA ASN A 88 -6.45 -13.27 4.59
C ASN A 88 -5.85 -13.81 5.90
N ASP A 89 -4.53 -13.79 6.02
CA ASP A 89 -3.79 -13.94 7.27
C ASP A 89 -3.66 -12.57 7.94
N ASP A 90 -4.34 -12.38 9.07
CA ASP A 90 -4.30 -11.13 9.83
C ASP A 90 -3.05 -10.98 10.71
N GLU A 91 -2.15 -11.95 10.70
CA GLU A 91 -0.91 -11.95 11.46
C GLU A 91 0.30 -11.57 10.60
N VAL A 92 0.23 -11.65 9.27
CA VAL A 92 1.37 -11.34 8.38
C VAL A 92 1.08 -10.13 7.51
N ILE A 93 1.94 -9.13 7.62
CA ILE A 93 1.99 -8.00 6.70
C ILE A 93 2.92 -8.34 5.54
N HIS A 94 2.43 -8.08 4.34
CA HIS A 94 3.14 -8.20 3.08
C HIS A 94 3.35 -6.78 2.49
N ARG A 95 4.61 -6.41 2.22
CA ARG A 95 4.99 -5.10 1.66
C ARG A 95 5.79 -5.27 0.37
N HIS A 96 5.34 -4.60 -0.68
CA HIS A 96 5.83 -4.75 -2.05
C HIS A 96 6.62 -3.53 -2.53
N ALA A 97 6.69 -2.47 -1.71
CA ALA A 97 7.35 -1.22 -2.09
C ALA A 97 8.09 -0.56 -0.93
N ASP A 98 9.19 0.12 -1.24
CA ASP A 98 10.01 0.78 -0.23
C ASP A 98 9.37 2.06 0.33
N GLY A 99 9.72 2.44 1.55
CA GLY A 99 9.27 3.70 2.16
C GLY A 99 7.82 3.71 2.68
N ILE A 100 7.09 2.60 2.57
CA ILE A 100 5.74 2.48 3.13
C ILE A 100 5.82 2.22 4.63
N THR A 101 5.27 3.14 5.41
CA THR A 101 5.32 3.12 6.88
C THR A 101 4.17 2.32 7.49
N LEU A 102 4.34 1.88 8.73
CA LEU A 102 3.27 1.27 9.54
C LEU A 102 2.05 2.19 9.68
N VAL A 103 2.25 3.51 9.68
CA VAL A 103 1.16 4.50 9.70
C VAL A 103 0.31 4.41 8.43
N GLN A 104 0.94 4.31 7.26
CA GLN A 104 0.22 4.17 5.99
C GLN A 104 -0.55 2.85 5.92
N PHE A 105 0.05 1.76 6.38
CA PHE A 105 -0.62 0.47 6.51
C PHE A 105 -1.84 0.53 7.44
N LEU A 106 -1.69 1.08 8.65
CA LEU A 106 -2.82 1.21 9.57
C LEU A 106 -3.92 2.13 9.00
N ALA A 107 -3.54 3.19 8.29
CA ALA A 107 -4.47 4.07 7.60
C ALA A 107 -5.30 3.35 6.53
N SER A 108 -4.73 2.39 5.80
CA SER A 108 -5.51 1.60 4.84
C SER A 108 -6.53 0.67 5.50
N LEU A 109 -6.31 0.32 6.77
CA LEU A 109 -7.26 -0.44 7.60
C LEU A 109 -8.28 0.47 8.32
N GLY A 110 -8.23 1.78 8.11
CA GLY A 110 -9.11 2.76 8.77
C GLY A 110 -8.65 3.20 10.16
N TYR A 111 -7.43 2.84 10.57
CA TYR A 111 -6.82 3.28 11.82
C TYR A 111 -5.96 4.53 11.60
N THR A 112 -5.76 5.37 12.61
CA THR A 112 -4.82 6.50 12.54
C THR A 112 -3.80 6.34 13.65
N LEU A 113 -2.50 6.40 13.29
CA LEU A 113 -1.40 6.28 14.24
C LEU A 113 -0.58 7.58 14.27
N THR A 114 -0.47 8.20 15.45
CA THR A 114 0.42 9.35 15.72
C THR A 114 1.60 8.90 16.60
N GLU A 115 2.38 9.83 17.16
CA GLU A 115 3.47 9.47 18.08
C GLU A 115 2.96 8.99 19.45
N ASP A 116 1.71 9.31 19.79
CA ASP A 116 1.16 9.16 21.12
C ASP A 116 -0.26 8.57 21.15
N CYS A 117 -0.97 8.54 20.01
CA CYS A 117 -2.35 8.09 19.92
C CYS A 117 -2.58 7.08 18.78
N LEU A 118 -3.46 6.12 19.03
CA LEU A 118 -4.06 5.25 18.03
C LEU A 118 -5.56 5.55 17.99
N THR A 119 -6.10 5.90 16.82
CA THR A 119 -7.55 5.94 16.59
C THR A 119 -7.95 4.69 15.82
N ASN A 120 -8.95 3.96 16.31
CA ASN A 120 -9.47 2.78 15.61
C ASN A 120 -10.46 3.15 14.48
N ASP A 121 -10.87 2.13 13.72
CA ASP A 121 -11.80 2.24 12.60
C ASP A 121 -13.23 2.65 12.99
N THR A 122 -13.54 2.69 14.29
CA THR A 122 -14.80 3.21 14.82
C THR A 122 -14.69 4.66 15.34
N GLY A 123 -13.48 5.23 15.34
CA GLY A 123 -13.18 6.58 15.81
C GLY A 123 -12.88 6.70 17.30
N GLU A 124 -12.74 5.57 18.02
CA GLU A 124 -12.27 5.57 19.40
C GLU A 124 -10.77 5.80 19.45
N GLU A 125 -10.33 6.66 20.38
CA GLU A 125 -8.96 7.13 20.48
C GLU A 125 -8.28 6.59 21.75
N PHE A 126 -7.05 6.11 21.57
CA PHE A 126 -6.22 5.47 22.58
C PHE A 126 -4.88 6.21 22.67
N CYS A 127 -4.80 7.22 23.54
CA CYS A 127 -3.64 8.08 23.70
C CYS A 127 -2.84 7.75 24.96
N THR A 128 -1.52 7.89 24.87
CA THR A 128 -0.63 7.80 26.03
C THR A 128 -0.99 8.85 27.08
N ASP A 129 -1.17 8.43 28.33
CA ASP A 129 -1.49 9.28 29.47
C ASP A 129 -0.76 8.80 30.75
N GLU A 130 -1.28 9.15 31.94
CA GLU A 130 -0.69 8.76 33.22
C GLU A 130 -0.83 7.24 33.50
N ASP A 131 -1.88 6.60 32.97
CA ASP A 131 -2.25 5.23 33.27
C ASP A 131 -2.05 4.27 32.07
N HIS A 132 -1.90 4.81 30.86
CA HIS A 132 -1.76 4.05 29.61
C HIS A 132 -0.56 4.50 28.78
N VAL A 133 0.04 3.56 28.06
CA VAL A 133 1.09 3.81 27.08
C VAL A 133 0.70 3.23 25.73
N LEU A 134 0.89 4.02 24.67
CA LEU A 134 1.00 3.53 23.32
C LEU A 134 2.47 3.23 23.04
N ALA A 135 2.78 2.00 22.63
CA ALA A 135 4.15 1.56 22.40
C ALA A 135 4.21 0.60 21.21
N LEU A 136 5.25 0.79 20.39
CA LEU A 136 5.61 -0.15 19.33
C LEU A 136 6.82 -0.96 19.79
N TYR A 137 6.70 -2.28 19.74
CA TYR A 137 7.79 -3.20 19.96
C TYR A 137 8.11 -3.94 18.67
N VAL A 138 9.39 -4.04 18.36
CA VAL A 138 9.90 -4.75 17.19
C VAL A 138 10.96 -5.73 17.70
N ASN A 139 10.77 -7.01 17.42
CA ASN A 139 11.66 -8.08 17.86
C ASN A 139 11.92 -8.06 19.38
N GLY A 140 10.88 -7.73 20.16
CA GLY A 140 10.95 -7.62 21.63
C GLY A 140 11.46 -6.28 22.17
N GLU A 141 11.96 -5.39 21.32
CA GLU A 141 12.52 -4.11 21.73
C GLU A 141 11.54 -2.95 21.47
N LYS A 142 11.34 -2.08 22.47
CA LYS A 142 10.52 -0.89 22.31
C LYS A 142 11.23 0.12 21.40
N ILE A 143 10.58 0.56 20.34
CA ILE A 143 11.13 1.55 19.39
C ILE A 143 10.38 2.89 19.46
N SER A 144 11.05 3.96 19.01
CA SER A 144 10.53 5.33 18.95
C SER A 144 11.30 6.15 17.90
N PRO A 145 10.64 7.07 17.18
CA PRO A 145 9.19 7.30 17.19
C PRO A 145 8.46 6.15 16.46
N LEU A 146 7.19 5.93 16.80
CA LEU A 146 6.43 4.79 16.26
C LEU A 146 5.77 5.08 14.90
N ASN A 147 5.66 6.37 14.54
CA ASN A 147 4.98 6.84 13.33
C ASN A 147 5.85 6.88 12.06
N ASN A 148 7.13 6.52 12.13
CA ASN A 148 8.04 6.48 10.98
C ASN A 148 8.60 5.08 10.71
N TYR A 149 8.11 4.07 11.42
CA TYR A 149 8.60 2.71 11.31
C TYR A 149 8.22 2.10 9.97
N ILE A 150 9.18 1.42 9.34
CA ILE A 150 9.04 0.66 8.10
C ILE A 150 9.48 -0.77 8.43
N ASN A 151 8.59 -1.74 8.24
CA ASN A 151 8.85 -3.14 8.55
C ASN A 151 9.95 -3.73 7.65
N GLN A 152 10.79 -4.56 8.25
CA GLN A 152 11.80 -5.37 7.58
C GLN A 152 11.35 -6.84 7.55
N GLU A 153 12.11 -7.62 6.78
CA GLU A 153 11.89 -9.05 6.63
C GLU A 153 11.90 -9.77 7.98
N GLU A 154 10.86 -10.57 8.21
CA GLU A 154 10.63 -11.39 9.41
C GLU A 154 10.55 -10.61 10.73
N ASP A 155 10.31 -9.29 10.69
CA ASP A 155 10.12 -8.52 11.92
C ASP A 155 8.88 -9.03 12.69
N GLN A 156 9.01 -9.14 14.01
CA GLN A 156 7.91 -9.37 14.93
C GLN A 156 7.43 -8.06 15.52
N ILE A 157 6.27 -7.58 15.06
CA ILE A 157 5.75 -6.25 15.37
C ILE A 157 4.58 -6.37 16.35
N LEU A 158 4.72 -5.74 17.53
CA LEU A 158 3.62 -5.57 18.48
C LEU A 158 3.32 -4.08 18.66
N LEU A 159 2.13 -3.65 18.21
CA LEU A 159 1.56 -2.37 18.61
C LEU A 159 0.72 -2.59 19.88
N TYR A 160 1.10 -1.93 20.96
CA TYR A 160 0.52 -2.12 22.29
C TYR A 160 -0.08 -0.82 22.82
N TYR A 161 -1.32 -0.88 23.27
CA TYR A 161 -1.95 0.13 24.11
C TYR A 161 -2.44 -0.50 25.41
N GLY A 162 -2.00 0.02 26.55
CA GLY A 162 -2.45 -0.45 27.87
C GLY A 162 -1.55 0.05 29.00
N ALA A 163 -1.63 -0.58 30.18
CA ALA A 163 -0.86 -0.18 31.34
C ALA A 163 0.66 -0.26 31.11
N PRO A 164 1.47 0.77 31.47
CA PRO A 164 2.91 0.80 31.26
C PRO A 164 3.67 -0.41 31.82
N ASP A 165 3.26 -0.91 32.98
CA ASP A 165 3.87 -2.05 33.67
C ASP A 165 2.99 -3.31 33.59
N SER A 166 2.27 -3.51 32.48
CA SER A 166 1.40 -4.68 32.34
C SER A 166 2.17 -5.99 32.57
N PRO A 167 1.73 -6.86 33.50
CA PRO A 167 2.38 -8.14 33.75
C PRO A 167 2.24 -9.10 32.55
N ASN A 168 1.35 -8.79 31.61
CA ASN A 168 1.08 -9.61 30.43
C ASN A 168 1.93 -9.21 29.20
N LEU A 169 2.69 -8.12 29.25
CA LEU A 169 3.45 -7.63 28.08
C LEU A 169 4.35 -8.71 27.47
N ASN A 170 5.07 -9.47 28.31
CA ASN A 170 5.91 -10.58 27.84
C ASN A 170 5.12 -11.73 27.18
N THR A 171 3.84 -11.88 27.52
CA THR A 171 2.94 -12.84 26.86
C THR A 171 2.58 -12.33 25.47
N TYR A 172 2.27 -11.03 25.33
CA TYR A 172 1.93 -10.41 24.05
C TYR A 172 3.10 -10.37 23.08
N LEU A 173 4.32 -10.09 23.58
CA LEU A 173 5.53 -10.16 22.75
C LEU A 173 5.76 -11.57 22.18
N LYS A 174 5.36 -12.61 22.91
CA LYS A 174 5.50 -14.02 22.48
C LYS A 174 4.33 -14.53 21.66
N SER A 175 3.22 -13.80 21.62
CA SER A 175 2.06 -14.18 20.81
C SER A 175 2.15 -13.63 19.39
N VAL A 176 3.01 -12.63 19.13
CA VAL A 176 3.39 -12.30 17.76
C VAL A 176 4.04 -13.54 17.17
N THR A 177 3.54 -13.97 16.01
CA THR A 177 3.96 -15.22 15.38
C THR A 177 5.34 -15.08 14.73
N GLU A 178 5.75 -16.14 14.06
CA GLU A 178 6.96 -16.20 13.23
C GLU A 178 6.56 -16.88 11.90
N ASN A 179 5.40 -16.49 11.37
CA ASN A 179 4.81 -17.07 10.17
C ASN A 179 5.30 -16.35 8.92
N ALA A 180 5.78 -15.09 9.04
CA ALA A 180 6.40 -14.35 7.93
C ALA A 180 7.43 -15.22 7.19
N CYS A 181 8.31 -15.91 7.91
CA CYS A 181 9.35 -16.77 7.34
C CYS A 181 8.83 -17.87 6.39
N ILE A 182 7.56 -18.29 6.54
CA ILE A 182 6.93 -19.28 5.65
C ILE A 182 6.73 -18.66 4.27
N PHE A 183 6.20 -17.44 4.24
CA PHE A 183 5.95 -16.66 3.02
C PHE A 183 7.25 -16.20 2.38
N SER A 184 8.26 -15.85 3.19
CA SER A 184 9.62 -15.55 2.74
C SER A 184 10.39 -16.77 2.20
N GLY A 185 9.91 -17.99 2.49
CA GLY A 185 10.58 -19.24 2.11
C GLY A 185 11.88 -19.51 2.87
N THR A 186 12.09 -18.86 4.02
CA THR A 186 13.32 -18.94 4.83
C THR A 186 13.25 -20.01 5.93
N CYS A 187 12.05 -20.50 6.26
CA CYS A 187 11.83 -21.58 7.25
C CYS A 187 11.08 -22.80 6.65
N PRO A 188 11.70 -23.56 5.73
CA PRO A 188 11.06 -24.67 5.01
C PRO A 188 10.57 -25.80 5.94
N GLU A 189 11.07 -25.88 7.17
CA GLU A 189 10.59 -26.80 8.19
C GLU A 189 9.18 -26.47 8.70
N LYS A 190 8.73 -25.22 8.58
CA LYS A 190 7.37 -24.79 8.96
C LYS A 190 6.37 -24.94 7.81
N GLY A 191 6.83 -25.00 6.58
CA GLY A 191 6.00 -25.17 5.39
C GLY A 191 6.68 -24.63 4.13
N LEU A 192 6.01 -24.81 3.00
CA LEU A 192 6.35 -24.07 1.78
C LEU A 192 5.38 -22.90 1.64
N PRO A 193 5.83 -21.74 1.11
CA PRO A 193 4.93 -20.64 0.83
C PRO A 193 3.82 -21.11 -0.11
N PRO A 194 2.55 -20.81 0.16
CA PRO A 194 1.50 -21.02 -0.81
C PRO A 194 1.77 -20.18 -2.07
N PRO A 195 1.18 -20.52 -3.23
CA PRO A 195 1.16 -19.60 -4.35
C PRO A 195 0.45 -18.31 -3.93
N GLU A 196 1.16 -17.19 -3.97
CA GLU A 196 0.62 -15.89 -3.57
C GLU A 196 -0.34 -15.41 -4.66
N SER A 197 -1.60 -15.17 -4.27
CA SER A 197 -2.65 -14.75 -5.19
C SER A 197 -2.82 -13.24 -5.13
N CYS A 198 -1.77 -12.50 -5.46
CA CYS A 198 -1.84 -11.05 -5.39
C CYS A 198 -2.69 -10.46 -6.53
N GLY A 199 -3.10 -9.20 -6.37
CA GLY A 199 -3.57 -8.38 -7.47
C GLY A 199 -2.52 -8.22 -8.59
N LEU A 200 -2.74 -7.25 -9.49
CA LEU A 200 -2.06 -7.10 -10.78
C LEU A 200 -0.51 -7.08 -10.81
N THR A 201 0.17 -7.12 -9.67
CA THR A 201 1.61 -6.90 -9.53
C THR A 201 2.44 -8.12 -9.09
N CYS A 202 1.86 -9.32 -8.91
CA CYS A 202 2.68 -10.51 -8.63
C CYS A 202 3.20 -11.19 -9.91
N GLU A 203 4.20 -10.57 -10.54
CA GLU A 203 5.18 -11.28 -11.37
C GLU A 203 6.59 -10.87 -10.95
N ILE A 204 7.24 -11.75 -10.18
CA ILE A 204 8.70 -11.78 -9.97
C ILE A 204 9.43 -12.21 -11.25
#